data_AF-A0A1E3LZK4-F1
#
_entry.id   AF-A0A1E3LZK4-F1
#
_cell.length_a   1.000
_cell.length_b   1.000
_cell.length_c   1.000
_cell.angle_alpha   90.00
_cell.angle_beta   90.00
_cell.angle_gamma   90.00
#
_symmetry.space_group_name_H-M   'P 1'
#
loop_
_entity.id
_entity.type
_entity.pdbx_description
1 polymer ?
#
loop_
_entity_poly.entity_id
_entity_poly.type
_entity_poly.pdbx_seq_one_letter_code
_entity_poly.pdbx_strand_id
1 'polypeptide(L)'
;MSRERIMAVIGEGGRTFQIAKRVGISTTKARYYLRTLENAGRVRRDDRYSSENDIYWRPVQPTPPWFKPLMETFERVGHAKAPSPVSPNGEVRS
;
A
#
# COMPACT_ATOMS: atom_id res chain seq x y z
N MET A 1 2.79 -10.33 -20.27
CA MET A 1 3.20 -10.08 -18.86
C MET A 1 2.03 -9.48 -18.11
N SER A 2 1.57 -10.14 -17.05
CA SER A 2 0.36 -9.75 -16.31
C SER A 2 0.66 -8.83 -15.11
N ARG A 3 -0.30 -7.95 -14.82
CA ARG A 3 -0.36 -7.03 -13.67
C ARG A 3 -0.16 -7.72 -12.31
N GLU A 4 -0.49 -9.01 -12.21
CA GLU A 4 -0.39 -9.80 -10.98
C GLU A 4 1.05 -10.01 -10.51
N ARG A 5 2.01 -10.12 -11.43
CA ARG A 5 3.41 -10.35 -11.08
C ARG A 5 4.04 -9.12 -10.40
N ILE A 6 3.56 -7.92 -10.72
CA ILE A 6 3.98 -6.69 -10.03
C ILE A 6 3.43 -6.65 -8.60
N MET A 7 2.19 -7.09 -8.39
CA MET A 7 1.60 -7.19 -7.05
C MET A 7 2.36 -8.19 -6.17
N ALA A 8 2.74 -9.34 -6.73
CA ALA A 8 3.53 -10.35 -6.01
C ALA A 8 4.90 -9.83 -5.58
N VAL A 9 5.53 -8.98 -6.39
CA VAL A 9 6.89 -8.45 -6.14
C VAL A 9 6.90 -7.20 -5.26
N ILE A 10 5.78 -6.47 -5.19
CA ILE A 10 5.66 -5.28 -4.33
C ILE A 10 5.83 -5.67 -2.86
N GLY A 11 5.27 -6.79 -2.40
CA GLY A 11 5.42 -7.25 -1.02
C GLY A 11 5.16 -6.13 -0.03
N GLU A 12 6.17 -5.77 0.77
CA GLU A 12 6.15 -4.69 1.78
C GLU A 12 6.23 -3.26 1.20
N GLY A 13 6.60 -3.13 -0.08
CA GLY A 13 6.80 -1.88 -0.79
C GLY A 13 8.16 -1.78 -1.47
N GLY A 14 8.32 -0.73 -2.27
CA GLY A 14 9.58 -0.46 -2.96
C GLY A 14 9.53 0.71 -3.92
N ARG A 15 10.73 1.14 -4.33
CA ARG A 15 10.89 2.19 -5.34
C ARG A 15 10.63 1.65 -6.74
N THR A 16 10.20 2.53 -7.64
CA THR A 16 9.87 2.17 -9.03
C THR A 16 10.98 1.37 -9.72
N PHE A 17 12.25 1.78 -9.56
CA PHE A 17 13.39 1.08 -10.18
C PHE A 17 13.67 -0.29 -9.54
N GLN A 18 13.47 -0.43 -8.23
CA GLN A 18 13.67 -1.70 -7.52
C GLN A 18 12.61 -2.71 -7.96
N ILE A 19 11.36 -2.27 -8.05
CA ILE A 19 10.24 -3.09 -8.55
C ILE A 19 10.52 -3.50 -10.00
N ALA A 20 10.91 -2.55 -10.86
CA ALA A 20 11.25 -2.82 -12.25
C ALA A 20 12.37 -3.89 -12.38
N LYS A 21 13.44 -3.77 -11.59
CA LYS A 21 14.56 -4.72 -11.55
C LYS A 21 14.13 -6.12 -11.10
N ARG A 22 13.33 -6.22 -10.03
CA ARG A 22 12.83 -7.50 -9.50
C ARG A 22 11.89 -8.22 -10.47
N VAL A 23 11.08 -7.45 -11.20
CA VAL A 23 10.13 -8.00 -12.19
C VAL A 23 10.82 -8.29 -13.53
N GLY A 24 11.97 -7.67 -13.81
CA GLY A 24 12.68 -7.81 -15.08
C GLY A 24 12.04 -7.00 -16.22
N ILE A 25 11.55 -5.80 -15.92
CA ILE A 25 10.93 -4.90 -16.91
C ILE A 25 11.57 -3.51 -16.90
N SER A 26 11.32 -2.73 -17.94
CA SER A 26 11.73 -1.33 -17.96
C SER A 26 11.00 -0.51 -16.89
N THR A 27 11.68 0.51 -16.37
CA THR A 27 11.13 1.46 -15.39
C THR A 27 9.89 2.18 -15.92
N THR A 28 9.85 2.52 -17.22
CA THR A 28 8.66 3.10 -17.88
C THR A 28 7.46 2.17 -17.79
N LYS A 29 7.66 0.87 -18.06
CA LYS A 29 6.60 -0.13 -18.02
C LYS A 29 6.15 -0.40 -16.57
N ALA A 30 7.09 -0.43 -15.63
CA ALA A 30 6.77 -0.52 -14.20
C ALA A 30 5.93 0.69 -13.75
N ARG A 31 6.33 1.91 -14.09
CA ARG A 31 5.59 3.14 -13.76
C ARG A 31 4.17 3.12 -14.32
N TYR A 32 3.99 2.67 -15.57
CA TYR A 32 2.68 2.51 -16.18
C TYR A 32 1.79 1.58 -15.34
N TYR A 33 2.26 0.38 -15.03
CA TYR A 33 1.48 -0.58 -14.25
C TYR A 33 1.21 -0.14 -12.81
N LEU A 34 2.17 0.52 -12.17
CA LEU A 34 2.01 1.04 -10.80
C LEU A 34 0.92 2.11 -10.73
N ARG A 35 0.85 3.02 -11.71
CA ARG A 35 -0.27 3.97 -11.84
C ARG A 35 -1.60 3.27 -12.09
N THR A 36 -1.63 2.22 -12.93
CA THR A 36 -2.86 1.42 -13.12
C THR A 36 -3.29 0.71 -11.84
N LEU A 37 -2.35 0.25 -11.01
CA LEU A 37 -2.63 -0.37 -9.72
C LEU A 37 -3.11 0.65 -8.68
N GLU A 38 -2.56 1.87 -8.71
CA GLU A 38 -2.97 2.98 -7.87
C GLU A 38 -4.40 3.43 -8.17
N ASN A 39 -4.73 3.61 -9.45
CA ASN A 39 -6.09 3.96 -9.88
C ASN A 39 -7.13 2.90 -9.49
N ALA A 40 -6.71 1.66 -9.30
CA ALA A 40 -7.58 0.58 -8.80
C ALA A 40 -7.52 0.39 -7.28
N GLY A 41 -6.85 1.29 -6.56
CA GLY A 41 -6.74 1.25 -5.10
C GLY A 41 -5.95 0.07 -4.54
N ARG A 42 -5.12 -0.62 -5.35
CA ARG A 42 -4.33 -1.78 -4.90
C ARG A 42 -2.97 -1.40 -4.34
N VAL A 43 -2.43 -0.27 -4.78
CA VAL A 43 -1.17 0.30 -4.28
C VAL A 43 -1.38 1.78 -4.04
N ARG A 44 -0.55 2.39 -3.21
CA ARG A 44 -0.50 3.84 -3.02
C ARG A 44 0.93 4.32 -3.00
N ARG A 45 1.11 5.59 -3.35
CA ARG A 45 2.38 6.29 -3.16
C ARG A 45 2.56 6.62 -1.68
N ASP A 46 3.80 6.55 -1.22
CA ASP A 46 4.15 7.01 0.12
C ASP A 46 4.82 8.39 0.01
N ASP A 47 4.06 9.44 0.31
CA ASP A 47 4.51 10.83 0.15
C ASP A 47 5.73 11.16 1.04
N ARG A 48 5.94 10.40 2.12
CA ARG A 48 7.08 10.58 3.03
C ARG A 48 8.41 10.15 2.42
N TYR A 49 8.39 9.19 1.52
CA TYR A 49 9.58 8.58 0.91
C TYR A 49 9.67 8.80 -0.60
N SER A 50 8.73 9.57 -1.16
CA SER A 50 8.67 9.87 -2.59
C SER A 50 9.33 11.22 -2.90
N SER A 51 10.11 11.27 -3.97
CA SER A 51 10.59 12.52 -4.60
C SER A 51 10.09 12.60 -6.04
N GLU A 52 10.32 13.75 -6.70
CA GLU A 52 9.86 14.02 -8.07
C GLU A 52 10.18 12.88 -9.07
N ASN A 53 11.36 12.27 -8.92
CA ASN A 53 11.83 11.19 -9.80
C ASN A 53 11.90 9.81 -9.13
N ASP A 54 11.66 9.72 -7.83
CA ASP A 54 11.80 8.48 -7.06
C ASP A 54 10.57 8.23 -6.18
N ILE A 55 9.58 7.54 -6.75
CA ILE A 55 8.32 7.24 -6.05
C ILE A 55 8.43 5.91 -5.32
N TYR A 56 8.12 5.94 -4.03
CA TYR A 56 7.98 4.76 -3.19
C TYR A 56 6.53 4.26 -3.21
N TRP A 57 6.35 2.99 -3.52
CA TRP A 57 5.05 2.33 -3.65
C TRP A 57 4.86 1.34 -2.52
N ARG A 58 3.63 1.27 -1.99
CA ARG A 58 3.23 0.32 -0.95
C ARG A 58 1.89 -0.32 -1.31
N PRO A 59 1.66 -1.59 -0.96
CA PRO A 59 0.35 -2.20 -1.16
C PRO A 59 -0.69 -1.50 -0.28
N VAL A 60 -1.92 -1.45 -0.77
CA VAL A 60 -3.08 -1.16 0.07
C VAL A 60 -3.51 -2.50 0.66
N GLN A 61 -3.41 -2.65 1.98
CA GLN A 61 -3.90 -3.85 2.63
C GLN A 61 -5.43 -3.91 2.47
N PRO A 62 -5.99 -5.09 2.13
CA PRO A 62 -7.43 -5.25 2.13
C PRO A 62 -7.94 -5.00 3.54
N THR A 63 -8.93 -4.12 3.68
CA THR A 63 -9.62 -3.91 4.94
C THR A 63 -10.20 -5.24 5.41
N PRO A 64 -9.81 -5.77 6.58
CA PRO A 64 -10.32 -7.05 7.05
C PRO A 64 -11.85 -7.01 7.18
N PRO A 65 -12.58 -8.10 6.88
CA PRO A 65 -14.06 -8.10 6.93
C PRO A 65 -14.61 -7.69 8.31
N TRP A 66 -13.90 -8.04 9.38
CA TRP A 66 -14.24 -7.69 10.75
C TRP A 66 -14.02 -6.21 11.10
N PHE A 67 -13.30 -5.46 10.27
CA PHE A 67 -12.96 -4.07 10.54
C PHE A 67 -14.12 -3.10 10.24
N LYS A 68 -14.99 -3.43 9.28
CA LYS A 68 -16.16 -2.59 8.91
C LYS A 68 -17.17 -2.41 10.06
N PRO A 69 -17.69 -3.47 10.71
CA PRO A 69 -18.62 -3.29 11.82
C PRO A 69 -17.98 -2.60 13.03
N LEU A 70 -16.67 -2.72 13.21
CA LEU A 70 -15.91 -2.01 14.23
C LEU A 70 -15.92 -0.49 13.99
N MET A 71 -15.61 -0.05 12.76
CA MET A 71 -15.63 1.37 12.39
C MET A 71 -17.03 1.99 12.48
N GLU A 72 -18.05 1.26 12.03
CA GLU A 72 -19.45 1.70 12.13
C GLU A 72 -19.89 1.86 13.59
N THR A 73 -19.43 0.96 14.46
CA THR A 73 -19.64 1.09 15.91
C THR A 73 -18.96 2.36 16.43
N PHE A 74 -17.67 2.59 16.13
CA PHE A 74 -16.93 3.78 16.57
C PHE A 74 -17.57 5.10 16.11
N GLU A 75 -18.04 5.18 14.87
CA GLU A 75 -18.74 6.36 14.34
C GLU A 75 -20.07 6.60 15.06
N ARG A 76 -20.81 5.53 15.38
CA ARG A 76 -22.09 5.61 16.10
C ARG A 76 -21.94 6.06 17.56
N VAL A 77 -20.84 5.71 18.25
CA VAL A 77 -20.63 6.11 19.66
C VAL A 77 -20.06 7.52 19.82
N GLY A 78 -19.83 8.28 18.74
CA GLY A 78 -19.51 9.71 18.81
C GLY A 78 -18.13 10.05 19.39
N HIS A 79 -17.21 9.09 19.52
CA HIS A 79 -15.83 9.39 19.91
C HIS A 79 -15.00 9.77 18.67
N ALA A 80 -14.80 11.07 18.49
CA ALA A 80 -13.96 11.66 17.46
C ALA A 80 -12.47 11.29 17.63
N LYS A 81 -12.08 10.07 17.25
CA LYS A 81 -10.78 9.70 16.68
C LYS A 81 -10.77 8.21 16.36
N ALA A 82 -10.62 7.87 15.08
CA ALA A 82 -10.34 6.50 14.67
C ALA A 82 -9.08 6.00 15.42
N PRO A 83 -9.09 4.80 16.02
CA PRO A 83 -7.86 4.21 16.57
C PRO A 83 -6.87 4.02 15.42
N SER A 84 -5.63 4.50 15.61
CA SER A 84 -4.54 4.25 14.67
C SER A 84 -4.45 2.75 14.37
N PRO A 85 -4.28 2.34 13.10
CA PRO A 85 -4.15 0.93 12.77
C PRO A 85 -2.98 0.35 13.55
N VAL A 86 -3.28 -0.55 14.49
CA VAL A 86 -2.27 -1.30 15.25
C VAL A 86 -1.60 -2.24 14.24
N SER A 87 -0.29 -2.06 14.08
CA SER A 87 0.53 -2.97 13.29
C SER A 87 0.39 -4.39 13.86
N PRO A 88 0.15 -5.43 13.05
CA PRO A 88 -0.12 -6.78 13.56
C PRO A 88 1.09 -7.44 14.24
N ASN A 89 2.26 -6.80 14.22
CA ASN A 89 3.42 -7.20 15.02
C ASN A 89 3.45 -6.37 16.31
N GLY A 90 2.88 -6.92 17.37
CA GLY A 90 2.88 -6.35 18.72
C GLY A 90 4.28 -6.24 19.31
N GLU A 91 5.07 -5.25 18.88
CA GLU A 91 6.25 -4.82 19.61
C GLU A 91 5.86 -3.67 20.55
N VAL A 92 5.31 -4.05 21.70
CA VAL A 92 5.27 -3.19 22.89
C VAL A 92 6.72 -3.17 23.40
N ARG A 93 7.45 -2.08 23.17
CA ARG A 93 8.68 -1.83 23.92
C ARG A 93 8.31 -1.09 25.20
N SER A 94 8.70 -1.73 26.31
CA SER A 94 8.53 -1.31 27.71
C SER A 94 9.17 0.04 28.02
#